data_AF-A0A532DAV5-F1
#
_entry.id   AF-A0A532DAV5-F1
#
_cell.length_a   1.000
_cell.length_b   1.000
_cell.length_c   1.000
_cell.angle_alpha   90.00
_cell.angle_beta   90.00
_cell.angle_gamma   90.00
#
_symmetry.space_group_name_H-M   'P 1'
#
loop_
_entity.id
_entity.type
_entity.pdbx_description
1 polymer ?
#
loop_
_entity_poly.entity_id
_entity_poly.type
_entity_poly.pdbx_seq_one_letter_code
_entity_poly.pdbx_strand_id
1 'polypeptide(L)'
;MTDQELNRAVQYVTARTSYGRDMVAEILTTGLGEMASLATQSSERFERDVLLEYVCRWTIKRTGHTEPLVREILGCASRWLDEVYEEVAKRQPEALGLSSDDDDDDKGAEPV
;
A
#
# COMPACT_ATOMS: atom_id res chain seq x y z
N MET A 1 0.06 -4.25 6.58
CA MET A 1 0.83 -3.20 7.28
C MET A 1 0.71 -3.41 8.78
N THR A 2 1.82 -3.70 9.45
CA THR A 2 1.91 -3.86 10.90
C THR A 2 2.52 -2.62 11.58
N ASP A 3 2.30 -2.45 12.88
CA ASP A 3 2.94 -1.38 13.66
C ASP A 3 4.48 -1.44 13.61
N GLN A 4 5.03 -2.65 13.49
CA GLN A 4 6.47 -2.85 13.36
C GLN A 4 7.01 -2.32 12.03
N GLU A 5 6.30 -2.58 10.93
CA GLU A 5 6.67 -2.05 9.60
C GLU A 5 6.54 -0.53 9.56
N LEU A 6 5.48 0.01 10.17
CA LEU A 6 5.29 1.45 10.27
C LEU A 6 6.43 2.11 11.06
N ASN A 7 6.83 1.56 12.20
CA ASN A 7 7.97 2.07 12.97
C ASN A 7 9.28 2.03 12.18
N ARG A 8 9.51 0.99 11.37
CA ARG A 8 10.67 0.91 10.47
C ARG A 8 10.63 1.99 9.39
N ALA A 9 9.46 2.24 8.79
CA ALA A 9 9.28 3.31 7.81
C ALA A 9 9.58 4.69 8.44
N VAL A 10 9.06 4.94 9.65
CA VAL A 10 9.33 6.19 10.38
C VAL A 10 10.82 6.37 10.64
N GLN A 11 11.50 5.36 11.15
CA GLN A 11 12.95 5.44 11.41
C GLN A 11 13.73 5.69 10.12
N TYR A 12 13.40 4.97 9.05
CA TYR A 12 14.06 5.12 7.76
C TYR A 12 13.87 6.52 7.17
N VAL A 13 12.63 7.01 7.09
CA VAL A 13 12.34 8.33 6.50
C VAL A 13 12.93 9.45 7.36
N THR A 14 12.87 9.33 8.70
CA THR A 14 13.51 10.30 9.60
C THR A 14 15.03 10.31 9.40
N ALA A 15 15.67 9.17 9.15
CA ALA A 15 17.11 9.11 8.87
C ALA A 15 17.48 9.65 7.48
N ARG A 16 16.55 9.63 6.53
CA ARG A 16 16.76 10.07 5.14
C ARG A 16 16.31 11.49 4.85
N THR A 17 15.59 12.11 5.77
CA THR A 17 15.08 13.48 5.66
C THR A 17 15.57 14.32 6.84
N SER A 18 15.42 15.63 6.77
CA SER A 18 15.71 16.54 7.90
C SER A 18 14.49 16.76 8.80
N TYR A 19 13.37 16.08 8.53
CA TYR A 19 12.11 16.27 9.24
C TYR A 19 12.12 15.61 10.63
N GLY A 20 11.37 16.20 11.56
CA GLY A 20 11.24 15.64 12.91
C GLY A 20 10.51 14.30 12.92
N ARG A 21 10.96 13.37 13.75
CA ARG A 21 10.37 12.02 13.89
C ARG A 21 8.86 12.05 14.07
N ASP A 22 8.35 12.95 14.91
CA ASP A 22 6.93 12.99 15.26
C ASP A 22 6.07 13.42 14.05
N MET A 23 6.56 14.37 13.25
CA MET A 23 5.92 14.78 12.00
C MET A 23 5.93 13.66 10.97
N VAL A 24 7.09 13.00 10.80
CA VAL A 24 7.22 11.83 9.91
C VAL A 24 6.26 10.72 10.36
N ALA A 25 6.18 10.44 11.66
CA ALA A 25 5.29 9.45 12.23
C ALA A 25 3.82 9.79 11.97
N GLU A 26 3.41 11.03 12.19
CA GLU A 26 2.05 11.50 11.94
C GLU A 26 1.65 11.31 10.46
N ILE A 27 2.51 11.75 9.54
CA ILE A 27 2.25 11.65 8.09
C ILE A 27 2.19 10.19 7.63
N LEU A 28 3.16 9.36 8.04
CA LEU A 28 3.20 7.96 7.62
C LEU A 28 2.06 7.16 8.23
N THR A 29 1.74 7.38 9.51
CA THR A 29 0.59 6.70 10.17
C THR A 29 -0.72 7.07 9.49
N THR A 30 -0.90 8.34 9.14
CA THR A 30 -2.11 8.82 8.47
C THR A 30 -2.23 8.25 7.05
N GLY A 31 -1.16 8.35 6.24
CA GLY A 31 -1.19 7.95 4.84
C GLY A 31 -1.22 6.44 4.63
N LEU A 32 -0.32 5.70 5.29
CA LEU A 32 -0.27 4.23 5.19
C LEU A 32 -1.47 3.59 5.88
N GLY A 33 -1.97 4.19 6.97
CA GLY A 33 -3.19 3.74 7.64
C GLY A 33 -4.43 3.85 6.74
N GLU A 34 -4.55 4.95 5.98
CA GLU A 34 -5.64 5.09 5.01
C GLU A 34 -5.58 4.03 3.91
N MET A 35 -4.40 3.76 3.35
CA MET A 35 -4.27 2.72 2.34
C MET A 35 -4.56 1.32 2.88
N ALA A 36 -4.12 1.03 4.12
CA ALA A 36 -4.47 -0.23 4.78
C ALA A 36 -5.98 -0.34 4.99
N SER A 37 -6.64 0.76 5.36
CA SER A 37 -8.10 0.84 5.47
C SER A 37 -8.78 0.57 4.12
N LEU A 38 -8.33 1.22 3.04
CA LEU A 38 -8.82 0.97 1.68
C LEU A 38 -8.63 -0.48 1.24
N ALA A 39 -7.49 -1.10 1.56
CA ALA A 39 -7.23 -2.52 1.28
C ALA A 39 -8.24 -3.46 1.95
N THR A 40 -8.82 -3.05 3.08
CA THR A 40 -9.80 -3.85 3.82
C THR A 40 -11.25 -3.56 3.45
N GLN A 41 -11.56 -2.36 2.98
CA GLN A 41 -12.95 -1.87 2.82
C GLN A 41 -13.37 -1.61 1.38
N SER A 42 -12.42 -1.41 0.45
CA SER A 42 -12.75 -1.09 -0.94
C SER A 42 -12.63 -2.33 -1.85
N SER A 43 -13.62 -2.52 -2.72
CA SER A 43 -13.56 -3.49 -3.83
C SER A 43 -13.11 -2.83 -5.14
N GLU A 44 -12.79 -1.54 -5.13
CA GLU A 44 -12.46 -0.75 -6.32
C GLU A 44 -10.97 -0.88 -6.70
N ARG A 45 -10.71 -0.97 -8.01
CA ARG A 45 -9.37 -0.98 -8.58
C ARG A 45 -8.83 0.44 -8.64
N PHE A 46 -7.75 0.69 -7.91
CA PHE A 46 -7.00 1.94 -8.04
C PHE A 46 -5.74 1.72 -8.88
N GLU A 47 -5.56 2.56 -9.90
CA GLU A 47 -4.24 2.74 -10.50
C GLU A 47 -3.29 3.32 -9.44
N ARG A 48 -2.02 2.92 -9.51
CA ARG A 48 -1.01 3.31 -8.51
C ARG A 48 -0.91 4.82 -8.35
N ASP A 49 -0.90 5.56 -9.45
CA ASP A 49 -0.75 7.01 -9.44
C ASP A 49 -2.00 7.70 -8.85
N VAL A 50 -3.19 7.17 -9.13
CA VAL A 50 -4.46 7.64 -8.57
C VAL A 50 -4.50 7.40 -7.05
N LEU A 51 -4.07 6.21 -6.60
CA LEU A 51 -4.01 5.91 -5.17
C LEU A 51 -3.00 6.81 -4.46
N LEU A 52 -1.81 6.99 -5.03
CA LEU A 52 -0.79 7.87 -4.46
C LEU A 52 -1.30 9.31 -4.35
N GLU A 53 -1.95 9.80 -5.39
CA GLU A 53 -2.54 11.14 -5.40
C GLU A 53 -3.65 11.27 -4.33
N TYR A 54 -4.54 10.27 -4.25
CA TYR A 54 -5.59 10.22 -3.24
C TYR A 54 -4.99 10.28 -1.83
N VAL A 55 -4.01 9.43 -1.52
CA VAL A 55 -3.39 9.32 -0.20
C VAL A 55 -2.65 10.60 0.16
N CYS A 56 -1.98 11.25 -0.80
CA CYS A 56 -1.36 12.55 -0.59
C CYS A 56 -2.42 13.58 -0.17
N ARG A 57 -3.51 13.71 -0.94
CA ARG A 57 -4.59 14.67 -0.63
C ARG A 57 -5.26 14.37 0.71
N TRP A 58 -5.52 13.09 1.00
CA TRP A 58 -6.08 12.65 2.27
C TRP A 58 -5.18 13.03 3.45
N THR A 59 -3.88 12.76 3.34
CA THR A 59 -2.90 13.02 4.38
C THR A 59 -2.74 14.52 4.63
N ILE A 60 -2.68 15.34 3.56
CA ILE A 60 -2.69 16.81 3.66
C ILE A 60 -3.92 17.29 4.42
N LYS A 61 -5.11 16.80 4.05
CA LYS A 61 -6.37 17.20 4.69
C LYS A 61 -6.43 16.83 6.17
N ARG A 62 -5.84 15.70 6.56
CA ARG A 62 -5.85 15.18 7.94
C ARG A 62 -4.81 15.82 8.84
N THR A 63 -3.63 16.11 8.32
CA THR A 63 -2.48 16.59 9.11
C THR A 63 -2.27 18.11 9.01
N GLY A 64 -2.78 18.75 7.96
CA GLY A 64 -2.57 20.18 7.70
C GLY A 64 -1.19 20.52 7.14
N HIS A 65 -0.32 19.53 6.90
CA HIS A 65 1.01 19.73 6.30
C HIS A 65 0.94 20.09 4.82
N THR A 66 1.98 20.75 4.31
CA THR A 66 2.02 21.21 2.92
C THR A 66 2.23 20.06 1.93
N GLU A 67 1.70 20.21 0.71
CA GLU A 67 1.80 19.20 -0.34
C GLU A 67 3.23 18.75 -0.67
N PRO A 68 4.24 19.64 -0.81
CA PRO A 68 5.62 19.21 -1.06
C PRO A 68 6.17 18.32 0.06
N LEU A 69 5.90 18.68 1.31
CA LEU A 69 6.38 17.96 2.48
C LEU A 69 5.75 16.57 2.57
N VAL A 70 4.42 16.49 2.40
CA VAL A 70 3.71 15.21 2.42
C VAL A 70 4.18 14.31 1.28
N ARG A 71 4.33 14.84 0.06
CA ARG A 71 4.81 14.07 -1.10
C ARG A 71 6.24 13.58 -0.91
N GLU A 72 7.12 14.38 -0.34
CA GLU A 72 8.50 13.97 -0.09
C GLU A 72 8.58 12.84 0.94
N ILE A 73 7.84 12.95 2.05
CA ILE A 73 7.82 11.92 3.09
C ILE A 73 7.19 10.62 2.59
N LEU A 74 6.03 10.69 1.94
CA LEU A 74 5.38 9.52 1.34
C LEU A 74 6.24 8.93 0.21
N GLY A 75 6.87 9.77 -0.60
CA GLY A 75 7.81 9.35 -1.64
C GLY A 75 9.04 8.64 -1.09
N CYS A 76 9.59 9.10 0.04
CA CYS A 76 10.68 8.40 0.74
C CYS A 76 10.23 7.05 1.29
N ALA A 77 8.95 6.90 1.64
CA ALA A 77 8.35 5.65 2.05
C ALA A 77 7.78 4.82 0.89
N SER A 78 8.15 5.11 -0.37
CA SER A 78 7.61 4.45 -1.57
C SER A 78 7.58 2.93 -1.48
N ARG A 79 8.63 2.32 -0.94
CA ARG A 79 8.68 0.87 -0.73
C ARG A 79 7.50 0.34 0.10
N TRP A 80 7.20 0.98 1.24
CA TRP A 80 6.06 0.58 2.07
C TRP A 80 4.74 0.92 1.40
N LEU A 81 4.70 1.98 0.58
CA LEU A 81 3.52 2.28 -0.21
C LEU A 81 3.23 1.18 -1.24
N ASP A 82 4.27 0.69 -1.92
CA ASP A 82 4.17 -0.38 -2.93
C ASP A 82 3.75 -1.70 -2.27
N GLU A 83 4.29 -2.04 -1.08
CA GLU A 83 3.87 -3.22 -0.31
C GLU A 83 2.37 -3.17 0.03
N VAL A 84 1.85 -2.03 0.51
CA VAL A 84 0.41 -1.89 0.80
C VAL A 84 -0.42 -1.87 -0.49
N TYR A 85 0.07 -1.27 -1.57
CA TYR A 85 -0.58 -1.29 -2.88
C TYR A 85 -0.76 -2.71 -3.42
N GLU A 86 0.28 -3.55 -3.32
CA GLU A 86 0.19 -4.96 -3.71
C GLU A 86 -0.87 -5.70 -2.90
N GLU A 87 -0.98 -5.43 -1.61
CA GLU A 87 -2.03 -6.04 -0.76
C GLU A 87 -3.44 -5.55 -1.13
N VAL A 88 -3.61 -4.27 -1.50
CA VAL A 88 -4.86 -3.74 -2.06
C VAL A 88 -5.19 -4.46 -3.39
N ALA A 89 -4.18 -4.76 -4.21
CA ALA A 89 -4.37 -5.42 -5.50
C ALA A 89 -4.68 -6.93 -5.38
N LYS A 90 -4.00 -7.64 -4.47
CA LYS A 90 -4.16 -9.10 -4.24
C LYS A 90 -5.51 -9.50 -3.65
N ARG A 91 -6.14 -8.63 -2.86
CA ARG A 91 -7.46 -8.90 -2.26
C ARG A 91 -8.61 -8.85 -3.28
N GLN A 92 -8.35 -8.35 -4.49
CA GLN A 92 -9.36 -8.27 -5.54
C GLN A 92 -9.71 -9.62 -6.20
N PRO A 93 -8.76 -10.51 -6.57
CA PRO A 93 -9.10 -11.83 -7.08
C PRO A 93 -9.82 -12.72 -6.05
N GLU A 94 -9.50 -12.58 -4.76
CA GLU A 94 -10.12 -13.36 -3.68
C GLU A 94 -11.60 -12.99 -3.48
N ALA A 95 -11.97 -11.72 -3.66
CA ALA A 95 -13.36 -11.26 -3.59
C ALA A 95 -14.18 -11.63 -4.84
N LEU A 96 -13.54 -12.00 -5.95
CA LEU A 96 -14.19 -12.37 -7.22
C LEU A 96 -14.34 -13.89 -7.43
N GLY A 97 -13.93 -14.74 -6.48
CA GLY A 97 -14.28 -16.16 -6.49
C GLY A 97 -13.85 -16.93 -7.76
N LEU A 98 -12.67 -16.62 -8.30
CA LEU A 98 -12.05 -17.49 -9.31
C LEU A 98 -11.11 -18.47 -8.61
N SER A 99 -11.70 -19.58 -8.17
CA SER A 99 -11.01 -20.84 -8.00
C SER A 99 -10.23 -21.15 -9.28
N SER A 100 -8.90 -21.06 -9.22
CA SER A 100 -8.04 -21.76 -10.17
C SER A 100 -7.91 -23.20 -9.67
N ASP A 101 -8.99 -23.95 -9.79
CA ASP A 101 -9.04 -25.41 -9.66
C ASP A 101 -9.53 -25.96 -11.02
N ASP A 102 -8.95 -27.09 -11.41
CA ASP A 102 -9.11 -27.88 -12.66
C ASP A 102 -8.40 -27.30 -13.90
N ASP A 103 -7.48 -27.98 -14.59
CA ASP A 103 -7.33 -29.42 -14.82
C ASP A 103 -5.87 -29.88 -14.75
N ASP A 104 -5.60 -30.81 -13.83
CA ASP A 104 -4.47 -31.76 -13.88
C ASP A 104 -5.08 -33.15 -14.05
N ASP A 105 -5.49 -33.52 -15.29
CA ASP A 105 -5.69 -34.91 -15.71
C ASP A 105 -5.90 -35.00 -17.24
N ASP A 106 -4.85 -35.33 -18.00
CA ASP A 106 -5.02 -36.26 -19.13
C ASP A 106 -3.77 -37.13 -19.31
N LYS A 107 -3.85 -38.27 -18.64
CA LYS A 107 -2.93 -39.39 -18.70
C LYS A 107 -3.34 -40.28 -19.88
N GLY A 108 -2.88 -39.97 -21.09
CA GLY A 108 -3.16 -40.74 -22.30
C GLY A 108 -1.90 -41.20 -23.04
N ALA A 109 -1.16 -42.15 -22.48
CA ALA A 109 -0.09 -42.85 -23.20
C ALA A 109 -0.69 -43.84 -24.19
N GLU A 110 -0.55 -43.60 -25.49
CA GLU A 110 -0.88 -44.58 -26.53
C GLU A 110 0.14 -45.73 -26.52
N PRO A 111 -0.30 -47.01 -26.50
CA PRO A 111 0.59 -48.14 -26.74
C PRO A 111 0.75 -48.39 -28.25
N VAL A 112 1.95 -48.88 -28.56
CA VAL A 112 2.53 -49.27 -29.86
C VAL A 112 1.70 -50.28 -30.65
#